data_AF-A0A2D7DEV6-F1
#
_entry.id   AF-A0A2D7DEV6-F1
#
_cell.length_a   1.000
_cell.length_b   1.000
_cell.length_c   1.000
_cell.angle_alpha   90.00
_cell.angle_beta   90.00
_cell.angle_gamma   90.00
#
_symmetry.space_group_name_H-M   'P 1'
#
loop_
_entity.id
_entity.type
_entity.pdbx_description
1 polymer ?
#
loop_
_entity_poly.entity_id
_entity_poly.type
_entity_poly.pdbx_seq_one_letter_code
_entity_poly.pdbx_strand_id
1 'polypeptide(L)'
;MAESALDIKLLPWQQEVWNDPVRFKIVAAGRRTGKSRLAAWLLIVNALQKDRSIVFYVAPTQGQARDIMWDTLMDLGHPVISSSHINNLQIKLINGSTISLKGGDRPETMRGVSLKFLVLDEYADIKSEVWEQILRPALADQKGQALFIGTPMGRNHFYELYKYGEFEEDPSYKSWHFTSYDNPLLDKEEINSAKKSMSSYAFRQEFMASFEARGSEVFKEDWVKFSEEKPENFDCYVAVDISGFQDLIKKKTKNKRLDNTSICVVFVNEDGWYVENIVYGRWTVEETAQKIFQVVKDYKPLCVGIERCISYQAVMPPLLDMMRRNNFFFHIEELLHNNVKKIDRVIWALQGRFENGIITLNKGAWNSRFLDELFQFPDILTHDDLVDSLAYIDQLAKVTYSGNYEELSDFEIIDSVAGY
;
A
#
# COMPACT_ATOMS: atom_id res chain seq x y z
N MET A 1 -0.75 15.63 -49.30
CA MET A 1 -0.51 15.96 -47.88
C MET A 1 -1.43 15.07 -47.09
N ALA A 2 -0.90 14.07 -46.37
CA ALA A 2 -1.73 13.25 -45.49
C ALA A 2 -2.21 14.16 -44.36
N GLU A 3 -3.53 14.31 -44.20
CA GLU A 3 -4.10 14.98 -43.04
C GLU A 3 -3.66 14.23 -41.78
N SER A 4 -2.76 14.84 -41.01
CA SER A 4 -2.31 14.37 -39.70
C SER A 4 -3.42 14.59 -38.67
N ALA A 5 -4.57 13.93 -38.86
CA ALA A 5 -5.70 14.06 -37.95
C ALA A 5 -5.46 13.18 -36.71
N LEU A 6 -5.52 13.78 -35.52
CA LEU A 6 -5.53 13.06 -34.25
C LEU A 6 -6.92 12.44 -34.05
N ASP A 7 -7.00 11.11 -33.94
CA ASP A 7 -8.24 10.39 -33.63
C ASP A 7 -8.45 10.31 -32.11
N ILE A 8 -9.04 11.36 -31.54
CA ILE A 8 -9.25 11.47 -30.08
C ILE A 8 -10.47 10.64 -29.67
N LYS A 9 -10.21 9.53 -28.98
CA LYS A 9 -11.24 8.67 -28.37
C LYS A 9 -11.23 8.79 -26.85
N LEU A 10 -12.33 9.33 -26.30
CA LEU A 10 -12.54 9.56 -24.87
C LEU A 10 -13.72 8.74 -24.35
N LEU A 11 -13.58 8.20 -23.15
CA LEU A 11 -14.66 7.58 -22.38
C LEU A 11 -15.71 8.62 -21.96
N PRO A 12 -16.95 8.22 -21.64
CA PRO A 12 -18.01 9.16 -21.27
C PRO A 12 -17.61 10.14 -20.14
N TRP A 13 -17.03 9.63 -19.05
CA TRP A 13 -16.56 10.48 -17.94
C TRP A 13 -15.39 11.40 -18.36
N GLN A 14 -14.52 10.92 -19.26
CA GLN A 14 -13.41 11.72 -19.77
C GLN A 14 -13.91 12.90 -20.61
N GLN A 15 -15.00 12.72 -21.35
CA GLN A 15 -15.63 13.80 -22.13
C GLN A 15 -16.18 14.89 -21.22
N GLU A 16 -16.78 14.52 -20.07
CA GLU A 16 -17.25 15.47 -19.07
C GLU A 16 -16.11 16.36 -18.58
N VAL A 17 -15.02 15.76 -18.12
CA VAL A 17 -13.84 16.50 -17.63
C VAL A 17 -13.17 17.27 -18.76
N TRP A 18 -13.12 16.72 -19.98
CA TRP A 18 -12.51 17.38 -21.15
C TRP A 18 -13.21 18.67 -21.52
N ASN A 19 -14.55 18.65 -21.59
CA ASN A 19 -15.37 19.75 -22.08
C ASN A 19 -15.50 20.91 -21.09
N ASP A 20 -15.26 20.67 -19.79
CA ASP A 20 -15.34 21.71 -18.78
C ASP A 20 -14.18 22.73 -18.92
N PRO A 21 -14.43 24.04 -19.01
CA PRO A 21 -13.38 25.05 -19.22
C PRO A 21 -12.66 25.47 -17.93
N VAL A 22 -13.00 24.91 -16.76
CA VAL A 22 -12.40 25.30 -15.47
C VAL A 22 -10.87 25.25 -15.50
N ARG A 23 -10.25 26.15 -14.74
CA ARG A 23 -8.80 26.33 -14.78
C ARG A 23 -8.04 25.20 -14.08
N PHE A 24 -8.52 24.77 -12.92
CA PHE A 24 -7.89 23.72 -12.12
C PHE A 24 -8.87 22.57 -11.95
N LYS A 25 -8.55 21.45 -12.58
CA LYS A 25 -9.38 20.24 -12.60
C LYS A 25 -8.85 19.23 -11.60
N ILE A 26 -9.66 18.80 -10.64
CA ILE A 26 -9.29 17.78 -9.67
C ILE A 26 -10.07 16.51 -9.96
N VAL A 27 -9.39 15.42 -10.32
CA VAL A 27 -10.03 14.13 -10.60
C VAL A 27 -9.51 13.09 -9.62
N ALA A 28 -10.35 12.78 -8.64
CA ALA A 28 -10.15 11.63 -7.76
C ALA A 28 -10.77 10.42 -8.42
N ALA A 29 -9.96 9.47 -8.87
CA ALA A 29 -10.52 8.28 -9.49
C ALA A 29 -9.73 7.00 -9.23
N GLY A 30 -10.43 5.87 -9.29
CA GLY A 30 -9.85 4.54 -9.03
C GLY A 30 -8.81 4.13 -10.07
N ARG A 31 -8.11 3.03 -9.85
CA ARG A 31 -7.20 2.41 -10.83
C ARG A 31 -7.97 1.96 -12.06
N ARG A 32 -7.26 1.88 -13.19
CA ARG A 32 -7.82 1.41 -14.48
C ARG A 32 -9.05 2.17 -14.98
N THR A 33 -9.35 3.34 -14.44
CA THR A 33 -10.42 4.25 -14.90
C THR A 33 -10.10 4.96 -16.21
N GLY A 34 -8.80 5.09 -16.53
CA GLY A 34 -8.31 5.77 -17.73
C GLY A 34 -7.78 7.19 -17.50
N LYS A 35 -7.48 7.59 -16.25
CA LYS A 35 -6.92 8.92 -15.91
C LYS A 35 -5.73 9.33 -16.78
N SER A 36 -4.73 8.46 -16.90
CA SER A 36 -3.49 8.75 -17.64
C SER A 36 -3.76 8.97 -19.14
N ARG A 37 -4.74 8.27 -19.74
CA ARG A 37 -5.12 8.49 -21.15
C ARG A 37 -5.74 9.88 -21.36
N LEU A 38 -6.59 10.33 -20.43
CA LEU A 38 -7.14 11.69 -20.46
C LEU A 38 -6.02 12.74 -20.32
N ALA A 39 -5.09 12.53 -19.38
CA ALA A 39 -3.94 13.40 -19.19
C ALA A 39 -3.08 13.52 -20.45
N ALA A 40 -2.79 12.40 -21.13
CA ALA A 40 -2.01 12.38 -22.37
C ALA A 40 -2.64 13.26 -23.46
N TRP A 41 -3.95 13.10 -23.69
CA TRP A 41 -4.65 13.91 -24.69
C TRP A 41 -4.68 15.40 -24.31
N LEU A 42 -4.91 15.72 -23.03
CA LEU A 42 -4.93 17.11 -22.58
C LEU A 42 -3.55 17.76 -22.72
N LEU A 43 -2.46 17.04 -22.45
CA LEU A 43 -1.10 17.52 -22.67
C LEU A 43 -0.85 17.84 -24.15
N ILE A 44 -1.17 16.92 -25.05
CA ILE A 44 -0.96 17.08 -26.50
C ILE A 44 -1.78 18.27 -27.01
N VAL A 45 -3.08 18.29 -26.73
CA VAL A 45 -3.97 19.35 -27.25
C VAL A 45 -3.61 20.71 -26.68
N ASN A 46 -3.35 20.84 -25.37
CA ASN A 46 -2.98 22.12 -24.78
C ASN A 46 -1.62 22.63 -25.30
N ALA A 47 -0.67 21.73 -25.57
CA ALA A 47 0.61 22.11 -26.19
C ALA A 47 0.41 22.60 -27.65
N LEU A 48 -0.58 22.06 -28.37
CA LEU A 48 -0.89 22.45 -29.74
C LEU A 48 -1.68 23.77 -29.86
N GLN A 49 -2.36 24.20 -28.80
CA GLN A 49 -3.18 25.43 -28.82
C GLN A 49 -2.39 26.73 -29.00
N LYS A 50 -1.09 26.74 -28.70
CA LYS A 50 -0.23 27.92 -28.83
C LYS A 50 1.17 27.52 -29.24
N ASP A 51 1.75 28.29 -30.16
CA ASP A 51 3.13 28.09 -30.61
C ASP A 51 4.13 28.22 -29.47
N ARG A 52 5.13 27.33 -29.46
CA ARG A 52 6.27 27.34 -28.52
C ARG A 52 5.86 27.37 -27.05
N SER A 53 4.74 26.74 -26.70
CA SER A 53 4.31 26.60 -25.31
C SER A 53 5.05 25.46 -24.60
N ILE A 54 5.10 25.51 -23.28
CA ILE A 54 5.68 24.48 -22.44
C ILE A 54 4.56 23.89 -21.58
N VAL A 55 4.44 22.56 -21.60
CA VAL A 55 3.50 21.80 -20.77
C VAL A 55 4.23 20.69 -20.04
N PHE A 56 3.85 20.44 -18.79
CA PHE A 56 4.49 19.45 -17.95
C PHE A 56 3.53 18.33 -17.56
N TYR A 57 4.06 17.11 -17.50
CA TYR A 57 3.48 16.01 -16.77
C TYR A 57 4.41 15.67 -15.61
N VAL A 58 3.88 15.70 -14.39
CA VAL A 58 4.63 15.51 -13.16
C VAL A 58 4.05 14.30 -12.44
N ALA A 59 4.89 13.29 -12.18
CA ALA A 59 4.56 12.16 -11.30
C ALA A 59 5.42 12.24 -10.02
N PRO A 60 5.21 11.38 -9.00
CA PRO A 60 5.97 11.44 -7.75
C PRO A 60 7.48 11.32 -7.99
N THR A 61 7.90 10.46 -8.91
CA THR A 61 9.29 10.35 -9.38
C THR A 61 9.40 10.50 -10.88
N GLN A 62 10.56 10.96 -11.36
CA GLN A 62 10.81 11.07 -12.81
C GLN A 62 10.77 9.71 -13.52
N GLY A 63 11.20 8.64 -12.83
CA GLY A 63 11.12 7.26 -13.35
C GLY A 63 9.68 6.84 -13.61
N GLN A 64 8.80 7.01 -12.62
CA GLN A 64 7.36 6.76 -12.81
C GLN A 64 6.77 7.61 -13.94
N ALA A 65 7.19 8.87 -14.05
CA ALA A 65 6.67 9.73 -15.10
C ALA A 65 6.98 9.17 -16.51
N ARG A 66 8.21 8.67 -16.70
CA ARG A 66 8.62 7.98 -17.92
C ARG A 66 7.78 6.74 -18.17
N ASP A 67 7.71 5.84 -17.20
CA ASP A 67 7.09 4.52 -17.35
C ASP A 67 5.58 4.61 -17.62
N ILE A 68 4.90 5.62 -17.06
CA ILE A 68 3.46 5.81 -17.23
C ILE A 68 3.11 6.51 -18.55
N MET A 69 3.89 7.53 -18.93
CA MET A 69 3.43 8.53 -19.91
C MET A 69 4.25 8.60 -21.19
N TRP A 70 5.51 8.14 -21.21
CA TRP A 70 6.39 8.31 -22.37
C TRP A 70 5.83 7.61 -23.62
N ASP A 71 5.61 6.29 -23.54
CA ASP A 71 5.12 5.51 -24.68
C ASP A 71 3.70 5.92 -25.06
N THR A 72 2.83 6.18 -24.08
CA THR A 72 1.47 6.70 -24.31
C THR A 72 1.46 7.99 -25.13
N LEU A 73 2.36 8.94 -24.83
CA LEU A 73 2.47 10.18 -25.60
C LEU A 73 3.07 9.96 -26.98
N MET A 74 4.04 9.05 -27.13
CA MET A 74 4.62 8.72 -28.43
C MET A 74 3.57 8.12 -29.36
N ASP A 75 2.75 7.20 -28.85
CA ASP A 75 1.72 6.53 -29.63
C ASP A 75 0.59 7.48 -30.01
N LEU A 76 0.01 8.20 -29.04
CA LEU A 76 -1.13 9.10 -29.28
C LEU A 76 -0.71 10.35 -30.05
N GLY A 77 0.49 10.85 -29.81
CA GLY A 77 1.02 12.08 -30.39
C GLY A 77 1.78 11.88 -31.71
N HIS A 78 2.00 10.64 -32.17
CA HIS A 78 2.83 10.34 -33.34
C HIS A 78 2.64 11.31 -34.53
N PRO A 79 1.41 11.66 -34.96
CA PRO A 79 1.21 12.56 -36.11
C PRO A 79 1.69 14.02 -35.91
N VAL A 80 1.89 14.45 -34.66
CA VAL A 80 2.20 15.85 -34.29
C VAL A 80 3.54 15.99 -33.58
N ILE A 81 4.27 14.90 -33.36
CA ILE A 81 5.60 14.91 -32.76
C ILE A 81 6.64 15.24 -33.84
N SER A 82 7.40 16.30 -33.61
CA SER A 82 8.51 16.71 -34.46
C SER A 82 9.82 16.04 -34.06
N SER A 83 10.09 15.92 -32.76
CA SER A 83 11.29 15.25 -32.25
C SER A 83 11.09 14.84 -30.79
N SER A 84 11.91 13.91 -30.29
CA SER A 84 11.91 13.50 -28.89
C SER A 84 13.32 13.33 -28.34
N HIS A 85 13.48 13.58 -27.05
CA HIS A 85 14.73 13.45 -26.30
C HIS A 85 14.50 12.60 -25.06
N ILE A 86 14.71 11.29 -25.19
CA ILE A 86 14.42 10.32 -24.13
C ILE A 86 15.23 10.56 -22.84
N ASN A 87 16.49 10.98 -22.95
CA ASN A 87 17.33 11.25 -21.78
C ASN A 87 16.82 12.41 -20.93
N ASN A 88 16.25 13.44 -21.58
CA ASN A 88 15.69 14.61 -20.91
C ASN A 88 14.17 14.48 -20.67
N LEU A 89 13.57 13.40 -21.15
CA LEU A 89 12.12 13.16 -21.21
C LEU A 89 11.34 14.35 -21.77
N GLN A 90 11.76 14.82 -22.94
CA GLN A 90 11.12 15.92 -23.65
C GLN A 90 10.62 15.50 -25.02
N ILE A 91 9.43 15.97 -25.38
CA ILE A 91 8.79 15.74 -26.68
C ILE A 91 8.49 17.10 -27.29
N LYS A 92 9.01 17.35 -28.49
CA LYS A 92 8.77 18.58 -29.23
C LYS A 92 7.72 18.34 -30.30
N LEU A 93 6.70 19.19 -30.33
CA LEU A 93 5.61 19.12 -31.30
C LEU A 93 5.89 19.99 -32.53
N ILE A 94 5.13 19.76 -33.60
CA ILE A 94 5.24 20.48 -34.88
C ILE A 94 5.08 22.01 -34.78
N ASN A 95 4.36 22.51 -33.78
CA ASN A 95 4.20 23.95 -33.51
C ASN A 95 5.32 24.53 -32.62
N GLY A 96 6.38 23.76 -32.37
CA GLY A 96 7.51 24.13 -31.55
C GLY A 96 7.27 24.06 -30.04
N SER A 97 6.08 23.66 -29.59
CA SER A 97 5.79 23.44 -28.17
C SER A 97 6.50 22.20 -27.64
N THR A 98 6.70 22.16 -26.31
CA THR A 98 7.41 21.07 -25.63
C THR A 98 6.56 20.48 -24.52
N ILE A 99 6.38 19.15 -24.57
CA ILE A 99 5.87 18.35 -23.45
C ILE A 99 7.08 17.81 -22.69
N SER A 100 7.17 18.07 -21.38
CA SER A 100 8.25 17.52 -20.54
C SER A 100 7.68 16.63 -19.43
N LEU A 101 8.30 15.47 -19.22
CA LEU A 101 8.01 14.60 -18.08
C LEU A 101 8.98 14.93 -16.94
N LYS A 102 8.43 15.18 -15.75
CA LYS A 102 9.16 15.64 -14.57
C LYS A 102 8.78 14.81 -13.35
N GLY A 103 9.66 14.80 -12.36
CA GLY A 103 9.44 14.13 -11.07
C GLY A 103 9.29 15.14 -9.94
N GLY A 104 8.34 14.90 -9.04
CA GLY A 104 8.19 15.65 -7.80
C GLY A 104 9.34 15.45 -6.81
N ASP A 105 10.15 14.41 -7.00
CA ASP A 105 11.37 14.10 -6.25
C ASP A 105 12.53 15.08 -6.53
N ARG A 106 12.50 15.81 -7.66
CA ARG A 106 13.51 16.80 -8.07
C ARG A 106 12.89 18.15 -8.45
N PRO A 107 12.24 18.83 -7.49
CA PRO A 107 11.40 20.01 -7.74
C PRO A 107 12.16 21.22 -8.32
N GLU A 108 13.44 21.36 -7.99
CA GLU A 108 14.32 22.43 -8.50
C GLU A 108 14.39 22.47 -10.04
N THR A 109 14.24 21.33 -10.71
CA THR A 109 14.29 21.21 -12.18
C THR A 109 13.08 21.79 -12.90
N MET A 110 12.07 22.24 -12.16
CA MET A 110 10.81 22.80 -12.66
C MET A 110 10.68 24.31 -12.41
N ARG A 111 11.65 24.94 -11.72
CA ARG A 111 11.62 26.38 -11.42
C ARG A 111 11.96 27.23 -12.66
N GLY A 112 11.40 28.44 -12.71
CA GLY A 112 11.74 29.45 -13.74
C GLY A 112 11.12 29.20 -15.11
N VAL A 113 10.12 28.31 -15.21
CA VAL A 113 9.42 27.99 -16.46
C VAL A 113 8.04 28.62 -16.47
N SER A 114 7.62 29.12 -17.62
CA SER A 114 6.26 29.65 -17.86
C SER A 114 5.40 28.55 -18.50
N LEU A 115 4.45 28.00 -17.75
CA LEU A 115 3.66 26.84 -18.15
C LEU A 115 2.30 27.23 -18.73
N LYS A 116 1.93 26.59 -19.83
CA LYS A 116 0.59 26.69 -20.43
C LYS A 116 -0.38 25.70 -19.78
N PHE A 117 0.09 24.48 -19.54
CA PHE A 117 -0.69 23.39 -18.98
C PHE A 117 0.19 22.48 -18.13
N LEU A 118 -0.40 21.87 -17.12
CA LEU A 118 0.26 20.99 -16.18
C LEU A 118 -0.64 19.80 -15.84
N VAL A 119 -0.07 18.61 -15.79
CA VAL A 119 -0.68 17.45 -15.14
C VAL A 119 0.16 17.08 -13.92
N LEU A 120 -0.52 16.88 -12.78
CA LEU A 120 0.03 16.29 -11.57
C LEU A 120 -0.61 14.93 -11.38
N ASP A 121 0.14 13.86 -11.61
CA ASP A 121 -0.29 12.47 -11.45
C ASP A 121 0.14 11.92 -10.09
N GLU A 122 -0.75 11.12 -9.50
CA GLU A 122 -0.70 10.68 -8.10
C GLU A 122 -0.36 11.84 -7.14
N TYR A 123 -1.11 12.95 -7.24
CA TYR A 123 -0.83 14.17 -6.46
C TYR A 123 -0.79 13.94 -4.94
N ALA A 124 -1.51 12.93 -4.44
CA ALA A 124 -1.45 12.48 -3.04
C ALA A 124 -0.03 12.12 -2.58
N ASP A 125 0.83 11.64 -3.48
CA ASP A 125 2.22 11.25 -3.21
C ASP A 125 3.25 12.34 -3.56
N ILE A 126 2.80 13.45 -4.14
CA ILE A 126 3.63 14.62 -4.42
C ILE A 126 3.55 15.57 -3.22
N LYS A 127 4.70 16.02 -2.71
CA LYS A 127 4.77 17.00 -1.62
C LYS A 127 4.03 18.29 -2.00
N SER A 128 3.15 18.80 -1.13
CA SER A 128 2.30 19.96 -1.41
C SER A 128 3.09 21.21 -1.80
N GLU A 129 4.32 21.37 -1.28
CA GLU A 129 5.18 22.52 -1.58
C GLU A 129 5.61 22.57 -3.06
N VAL A 130 5.63 21.42 -3.74
CA VAL A 130 5.94 21.34 -5.19
C VAL A 130 4.87 22.08 -5.98
N TRP A 131 3.60 21.93 -5.60
CA TRP A 131 2.52 22.69 -6.20
C TRP A 131 2.58 24.15 -5.79
N GLU A 132 2.55 24.42 -4.48
CA GLU A 132 2.35 25.77 -3.95
C GLU A 132 3.49 26.73 -4.29
N GLN A 133 4.75 26.27 -4.21
CA GLN A 133 5.92 27.14 -4.30
C GLN A 133 6.57 27.16 -5.69
N ILE A 134 6.20 26.24 -6.58
CA ILE A 134 6.89 26.06 -7.87
C ILE A 134 5.89 26.07 -9.02
N LEU A 135 4.97 25.11 -9.04
CA LEU A 135 4.12 24.88 -10.21
C LEU A 135 2.95 25.87 -10.30
N ARG A 136 2.35 26.24 -9.15
CA ARG A 136 1.28 27.23 -9.12
C ARG A 136 1.73 28.62 -9.57
N PRO A 137 2.92 29.13 -9.16
CA PRO A 137 3.49 30.35 -9.73
C PRO A 137 3.84 30.22 -11.23
N ALA A 138 4.36 29.08 -11.68
CA ALA A 138 4.73 28.85 -13.08
C ALA A 138 3.55 28.98 -14.07
N LEU A 139 2.31 28.77 -13.61
CA LEU A 139 1.08 28.94 -14.40
C LEU A 139 0.55 30.38 -14.44
N ALA A 140 1.14 31.31 -13.68
CA ALA A 140 0.61 32.66 -13.52
C ALA A 140 0.66 33.49 -14.81
N ASP A 141 1.83 33.54 -15.46
CA ASP A 141 2.07 34.38 -16.64
C ASP A 141 1.12 34.09 -17.81
N GLN A 142 0.83 32.81 -18.03
CA GLN A 142 0.01 32.36 -19.16
C GLN A 142 -1.44 32.10 -18.78
N LYS A 143 -1.82 32.39 -17.52
CA LYS A 143 -3.08 31.93 -16.93
C LYS A 143 -3.33 30.45 -17.23
N GLY A 144 -2.26 29.64 -17.10
CA GLY A 144 -2.26 28.24 -17.45
C GLY A 144 -3.24 27.42 -16.60
N GLN A 145 -3.64 26.28 -17.13
CA GLN A 145 -4.55 25.33 -16.48
C GLN A 145 -3.77 24.17 -15.87
N ALA A 146 -4.38 23.48 -14.90
CA ALA A 146 -3.80 22.26 -14.33
C ALA A 146 -4.84 21.15 -14.18
N LEU A 147 -4.40 19.92 -14.35
CA LEU A 147 -5.15 18.70 -14.04
C LEU A 147 -4.43 17.96 -12.91
N PHE A 148 -5.13 17.77 -11.80
CA PHE A 148 -4.71 16.91 -10.70
C PHE A 148 -5.43 15.58 -10.87
N ILE A 149 -4.67 14.50 -10.96
CA ILE A 149 -5.21 13.16 -10.96
C ILE A 149 -4.54 12.35 -9.87
N GLY A 150 -5.27 11.39 -9.31
CA GLY A 150 -4.71 10.48 -8.34
C GLY A 150 -5.75 9.59 -7.71
N THR A 151 -5.27 8.59 -6.99
CA THR A 151 -6.10 7.75 -6.14
C THR A 151 -6.13 8.36 -4.73
N PRO A 152 -7.30 8.55 -4.11
CA PRO A 152 -7.39 9.05 -2.73
C PRO A 152 -6.53 8.24 -1.74
N MET A 153 -5.87 8.94 -0.81
CA MET A 153 -5.07 8.33 0.26
C MET A 153 -5.39 9.00 1.59
N GLY A 154 -6.53 8.63 2.19
CA GLY A 154 -7.01 9.26 3.42
C GLY A 154 -7.25 10.77 3.27
N ARG A 155 -7.15 11.50 4.38
CA ARG A 155 -7.36 12.96 4.44
C ARG A 155 -6.03 13.70 4.40
N ASN A 156 -5.42 13.76 3.21
CA ASN A 156 -4.18 14.50 2.94
C ASN A 156 -4.44 15.79 2.14
N HIS A 157 -3.40 16.46 1.65
CA HIS A 157 -3.50 17.68 0.84
C HIS A 157 -4.26 17.47 -0.48
N PHE A 158 -4.27 16.26 -1.05
CA PHE A 158 -5.11 15.97 -2.22
C PHE A 158 -6.60 15.92 -1.85
N TYR A 159 -6.95 15.36 -0.68
CA TYR A 159 -8.30 15.43 -0.15
C TYR A 159 -8.74 16.88 0.12
N GLU A 160 -7.88 17.69 0.73
CA GLU A 160 -8.17 19.11 0.97
C GLU A 160 -8.42 19.86 -0.34
N LEU A 161 -7.58 19.64 -1.37
CA LEU A 161 -7.76 20.24 -2.69
C LEU A 161 -9.03 19.74 -3.39
N TYR A 162 -9.35 18.45 -3.27
CA TYR A 162 -10.59 17.88 -3.79
C TYR A 162 -11.81 18.51 -3.12
N LYS A 163 -11.81 18.64 -1.79
CA LYS A 163 -12.91 19.26 -1.04
C LYS A 163 -13.06 20.74 -1.34
N TYR A 164 -11.94 21.43 -1.54
CA TYR A 164 -11.93 22.82 -2.00
C TYR A 164 -12.69 22.97 -3.32
N GLY A 165 -12.36 22.16 -4.35
CA GLY A 165 -13.07 22.19 -5.63
C GLY A 165 -14.49 21.61 -5.62
N GLU A 166 -14.94 21.01 -4.52
CA GLU A 166 -16.30 20.46 -4.36
C GLU A 166 -17.24 21.43 -3.64
N PHE A 167 -16.75 22.15 -2.62
CA PHE A 167 -17.59 22.93 -1.72
C PHE A 167 -17.35 24.44 -1.74
N GLU A 168 -16.19 24.91 -2.18
CA GLU A 168 -15.87 26.33 -2.17
C GLU A 168 -16.43 27.03 -3.42
N GLU A 169 -16.90 28.27 -3.26
CA GLU A 169 -17.43 29.09 -4.36
C GLU A 169 -16.32 29.71 -5.25
N ASP A 170 -15.15 29.06 -5.37
CA ASP A 170 -14.10 29.50 -6.30
C ASP A 170 -14.34 28.87 -7.70
N PRO A 171 -14.76 29.67 -8.70
CA PRO A 171 -15.06 29.16 -10.04
C PRO A 171 -13.81 28.69 -10.80
N SER A 172 -12.61 28.87 -10.25
CA SER A 172 -11.36 28.42 -10.86
C SER A 172 -10.99 26.97 -10.55
N TYR A 173 -11.67 26.32 -9.59
CA TYR A 173 -11.48 24.91 -9.23
C TYR A 173 -12.77 24.12 -9.43
N LYS A 174 -12.65 22.86 -9.82
CA LYS A 174 -13.76 21.91 -9.83
C LYS A 174 -13.25 20.50 -9.63
N SER A 175 -13.99 19.74 -8.83
CA SER A 175 -13.65 18.36 -8.48
C SER A 175 -14.60 17.35 -9.13
N TRP A 176 -14.04 16.20 -9.49
CA TRP A 176 -14.76 15.04 -10.01
C TRP A 176 -14.32 13.77 -9.31
N HIS A 177 -15.28 12.90 -9.05
CA HIS A 177 -15.08 11.58 -8.48
C HIS A 177 -15.52 10.50 -9.46
N PHE A 178 -14.65 9.54 -9.72
CA PHE A 178 -14.97 8.38 -10.55
C PHE A 178 -14.40 7.09 -9.97
N THR A 179 -15.07 5.99 -10.24
CA THR A 179 -14.73 4.65 -9.81
C THR A 179 -14.28 3.81 -10.99
N SER A 180 -13.66 2.67 -10.72
CA SER A 180 -13.26 1.72 -11.78
C SER A 180 -14.45 1.23 -12.61
N TYR A 181 -15.67 1.26 -12.06
CA TYR A 181 -16.90 0.91 -12.76
C TYR A 181 -17.33 1.93 -13.81
N ASP A 182 -16.81 3.17 -13.75
CA ASP A 182 -17.08 4.22 -14.73
C ASP A 182 -16.28 4.04 -16.02
N ASN A 183 -15.35 3.06 -16.07
CA ASN A 183 -14.71 2.65 -17.30
C ASN A 183 -15.51 1.54 -18.00
N PRO A 184 -16.26 1.83 -19.09
CA PRO A 184 -17.05 0.84 -19.80
C PRO A 184 -16.22 -0.23 -20.53
N LEU A 185 -14.91 -0.02 -20.68
CA LEU A 185 -14.00 -0.99 -21.31
C LEU A 185 -13.46 -2.03 -20.31
N LEU A 186 -13.64 -1.81 -19.00
CA LEU A 186 -13.21 -2.73 -17.96
C LEU A 186 -14.35 -3.70 -17.65
N ASP A 187 -14.05 -5.00 -17.64
CA ASP A 187 -15.02 -6.00 -17.25
C ASP A 187 -15.39 -5.82 -15.76
N LYS A 188 -16.69 -5.67 -15.50
CA LYS A 188 -17.21 -5.49 -14.14
C LYS A 188 -16.98 -6.73 -13.29
N GLU A 189 -16.97 -7.93 -13.89
CA GLU A 189 -16.72 -9.16 -13.16
C GLU A 189 -15.26 -9.25 -12.67
N GLU A 190 -14.30 -8.70 -13.40
CA GLU A 190 -12.91 -8.61 -12.95
C GLU A 190 -12.77 -7.68 -11.74
N ILE A 191 -13.48 -6.55 -11.74
CA ILE A 191 -13.53 -5.64 -10.57
C ILE A 191 -14.20 -6.34 -9.39
N ASN A 192 -15.30 -7.07 -9.63
CA ASN A 192 -16.00 -7.83 -8.60
C ASN A 192 -15.15 -8.98 -8.04
N SER A 193 -14.29 -9.59 -8.86
CA SER A 193 -13.32 -10.59 -8.43
C SER A 193 -12.27 -9.97 -7.51
N ALA A 194 -11.71 -8.81 -7.88
CA ALA A 194 -10.78 -8.08 -7.02
C ALA A 194 -11.41 -7.69 -5.66
N LYS A 195 -12.71 -7.40 -5.63
CA LYS A 195 -13.45 -7.16 -4.37
C LYS A 195 -13.44 -8.36 -3.41
N LYS A 196 -13.38 -9.60 -3.93
CA LYS A 196 -13.38 -10.81 -3.11
C LYS A 196 -12.00 -11.12 -2.51
N SER A 197 -10.93 -10.75 -3.21
CA SER A 197 -9.55 -11.06 -2.80
C SER A 197 -8.85 -9.92 -2.06
N MET A 198 -9.28 -8.67 -2.26
CA MET A 198 -8.73 -7.49 -1.59
C MET A 198 -9.47 -7.18 -0.29
N SER A 199 -8.80 -6.47 0.61
CA SER A 199 -9.47 -5.93 1.79
C SER A 199 -10.50 -4.86 1.40
N SER A 200 -11.59 -4.76 2.16
CA SER A 200 -12.63 -3.74 1.99
C SER A 200 -12.08 -2.31 1.81
N TYR A 201 -11.10 -1.93 2.64
CA TYR A 201 -10.47 -0.61 2.58
C TYR A 201 -9.62 -0.44 1.31
N ALA A 202 -8.78 -1.42 0.98
CA ALA A 202 -7.95 -1.37 -0.23
C ALA A 202 -8.82 -1.34 -1.49
N PHE A 203 -9.91 -2.11 -1.53
CA PHE A 203 -10.86 -2.07 -2.63
C PHE A 203 -11.57 -0.70 -2.73
N ARG A 204 -12.04 -0.15 -1.61
CA ARG A 204 -12.68 1.18 -1.60
C ARG A 204 -11.71 2.29 -2.01
N GLN A 205 -10.46 2.20 -1.60
CA GLN A 205 -9.44 3.17 -1.98
C GLN A 205 -9.07 3.03 -3.46
N GLU A 206 -8.62 1.84 -3.87
CA GLU A 206 -8.03 1.60 -5.19
C GLU A 206 -9.07 1.54 -6.30
N PHE A 207 -10.28 1.01 -6.06
CA PHE A 207 -11.31 0.84 -7.09
C PHE A 207 -12.46 1.84 -6.97
N MET A 208 -12.89 2.18 -5.75
CA MET A 208 -14.00 3.11 -5.52
C MET A 208 -13.55 4.56 -5.31
N ALA A 209 -12.23 4.83 -5.26
CA ALA A 209 -11.67 6.15 -4.97
C ALA A 209 -12.29 6.80 -3.72
N SER A 210 -12.46 6.03 -2.65
CA SER A 210 -13.00 6.57 -1.39
C SER A 210 -11.95 7.39 -0.64
N PHE A 211 -12.34 8.59 -0.18
CA PHE A 211 -11.54 9.45 0.70
C PHE A 211 -11.69 9.10 2.19
N GLU A 212 -12.18 7.90 2.51
CA GLU A 212 -12.26 7.40 3.89
C GLU A 212 -10.92 7.58 4.61
N ALA A 213 -10.98 8.28 5.75
CA ALA A 213 -9.83 8.41 6.64
C ALA A 213 -9.50 7.01 7.21
N ARG A 214 -8.22 6.74 7.45
CA ARG A 214 -7.84 5.63 8.34
C ARG A 214 -8.27 6.00 9.76
N GLY A 215 -9.49 5.64 10.15
CA GLY A 215 -10.03 5.90 11.49
C GLY A 215 -11.10 4.89 11.87
N SER A 216 -10.85 4.20 12.99
CA SER A 216 -11.71 3.35 13.85
C SER A 216 -12.62 2.26 13.27
N GLU A 217 -12.73 2.11 11.94
CA GLU A 217 -13.52 1.02 11.33
C GLU A 217 -12.67 0.07 10.47
N VAL A 218 -11.35 -0.01 10.74
CA VAL A 218 -10.48 -0.94 10.00
C VAL A 218 -10.90 -2.38 10.27
N PHE A 219 -11.24 -2.70 11.52
CA PHE A 219 -11.77 -3.98 11.95
C PHE A 219 -13.12 -3.75 12.61
N LYS A 220 -14.09 -4.61 12.31
CA LYS A 220 -15.44 -4.54 12.89
C LYS A 220 -15.67 -5.67 13.88
N GLU A 221 -16.48 -5.41 14.90
CA GLU A 221 -16.80 -6.41 15.94
C GLU A 221 -17.49 -7.65 15.37
N ASP A 222 -18.35 -7.48 14.36
CA ASP A 222 -19.09 -8.57 13.70
C ASP A 222 -18.22 -9.49 12.84
N TRP A 223 -16.97 -9.12 12.57
CA TRP A 223 -16.00 -9.97 11.86
C TRP A 223 -15.29 -10.97 12.78
N VAL A 224 -15.27 -10.71 14.09
CA VAL A 224 -14.55 -11.56 15.03
C VAL A 224 -15.33 -12.83 15.32
N LYS A 225 -14.73 -13.98 14.99
CA LYS A 225 -15.28 -15.31 15.28
C LYS A 225 -14.45 -15.99 16.36
N PHE A 226 -15.15 -16.56 17.35
CA PHE A 226 -14.53 -17.39 18.37
C PHE A 226 -14.80 -18.87 18.09
N SER A 227 -13.80 -19.71 18.31
CA SER A 227 -13.93 -21.17 18.29
C SER A 227 -13.11 -21.78 19.43
N GLU A 228 -13.71 -22.66 20.22
CA GLU A 228 -13.01 -23.48 21.22
C GLU A 228 -12.48 -24.79 20.59
N GLU A 229 -12.97 -25.13 19.40
CA GLU A 229 -12.51 -26.30 18.66
C GLU A 229 -11.28 -25.94 17.85
N LYS A 230 -10.18 -26.57 18.21
CA LYS A 230 -8.92 -26.49 17.47
C LYS A 230 -9.08 -27.29 16.15
N PRO A 231 -8.72 -26.71 14.99
CA PRO A 231 -8.83 -27.41 13.72
C PRO A 231 -7.98 -28.68 13.67
N GLU A 232 -8.32 -29.60 12.76
CA GLU A 232 -7.49 -30.77 12.43
C GLU A 232 -6.53 -30.42 11.28
N ASN A 233 -5.39 -31.11 11.18
CA ASN A 233 -4.35 -30.92 10.15
C ASN A 233 -3.87 -29.47 10.00
N PHE A 234 -3.09 -29.00 10.97
CA PHE A 234 -2.54 -27.64 11.00
C PHE A 234 -1.02 -27.62 11.14
N ASP A 235 -0.43 -26.54 10.66
CA ASP A 235 0.94 -26.16 10.99
C ASP A 235 0.93 -25.06 12.06
N CYS A 236 1.79 -25.21 13.06
CA CYS A 236 1.91 -24.25 14.15
C CYS A 236 3.00 -23.23 13.85
N TYR A 237 2.66 -21.95 13.91
CA TYR A 237 3.58 -20.83 13.75
C TYR A 237 3.55 -19.94 14.99
N VAL A 238 4.73 -19.40 15.32
CA VAL A 238 4.86 -18.42 16.40
C VAL A 238 5.48 -17.16 15.84
N ALA A 239 4.88 -16.01 16.09
CA ALA A 239 5.44 -14.70 15.73
C ALA A 239 5.65 -13.86 16.98
N VAL A 240 6.80 -13.20 17.07
CA VAL A 240 7.22 -12.40 18.21
C VAL A 240 7.50 -10.97 17.80
N ASP A 241 6.77 -10.04 18.41
CA ASP A 241 7.06 -8.60 18.38
C ASP A 241 7.70 -8.20 19.72
N ILE A 242 8.93 -7.67 19.66
CA ILE A 242 9.73 -7.36 20.86
C ILE A 242 9.80 -5.84 21.07
N SER A 243 9.13 -5.36 22.10
CA SER A 243 9.27 -3.98 22.59
C SER A 243 10.70 -3.66 23.03
N GLY A 244 11.13 -2.40 22.86
CA GLY A 244 12.44 -1.93 23.34
C GLY A 244 12.66 -2.14 24.84
N PHE A 245 13.78 -2.77 25.21
CA PHE A 245 14.19 -2.96 26.61
C PHE A 245 14.76 -1.64 27.18
N GLN A 246 13.91 -0.76 27.71
CA GLN A 246 14.41 0.34 28.53
C GLN A 246 14.76 -0.18 29.92
N ASP A 247 16.00 0.07 30.37
CA ASP A 247 16.43 -0.19 31.74
C ASP A 247 15.38 0.37 32.72
N LEU A 248 14.76 -0.51 33.51
CA LEU A 248 13.79 -0.20 34.58
C LEU A 248 14.35 0.78 35.65
N ILE A 249 15.58 1.24 35.50
CA ILE A 249 16.37 2.02 36.44
C ILE A 249 16.30 3.54 36.15
N LYS A 250 15.99 3.99 34.92
CA LYS A 250 15.96 5.44 34.61
C LYS A 250 14.54 5.99 34.47
N LYS A 251 13.90 6.25 35.61
CA LYS A 251 12.81 7.25 35.69
C LYS A 251 13.37 8.62 35.32
N LYS A 252 13.06 9.07 34.11
CA LYS A 252 12.68 10.45 33.72
C LYS A 252 12.89 10.58 32.22
N THR A 253 11.80 10.74 31.46
CA THR A 253 11.47 11.95 30.67
C THR A 253 10.34 11.62 29.68
N LYS A 254 9.25 12.40 29.75
CA LYS A 254 8.05 12.42 28.87
C LYS A 254 7.13 11.18 28.89
N ASN A 255 5.82 11.45 28.97
CA ASN A 255 4.71 10.50 28.89
C ASN A 255 4.67 9.76 27.54
N LYS A 256 5.66 8.91 27.26
CA LYS A 256 5.58 7.93 26.19
C LYS A 256 5.08 6.63 26.83
N ARG A 257 3.87 6.22 26.49
CA ARG A 257 3.30 4.93 26.89
C ARG A 257 4.28 3.87 26.37
N LEU A 258 4.82 3.03 27.26
CA LEU A 258 5.85 2.03 26.90
C LEU A 258 5.18 0.81 26.25
N ASP A 259 5.77 0.31 25.18
CA ASP A 259 5.23 -0.82 24.40
C ASP A 259 5.41 -2.16 25.14
N ASN A 260 4.61 -3.16 24.80
CA ASN A 260 4.71 -4.52 25.34
C ASN A 260 5.37 -5.47 24.34
N THR A 261 6.02 -6.52 24.84
CA THR A 261 6.41 -7.66 24.01
C THR A 261 5.18 -8.56 23.82
N SER A 262 4.96 -9.04 22.59
CA SER A 262 3.86 -9.94 22.24
C SER A 262 4.38 -11.19 21.52
N ILE A 263 3.90 -12.36 21.94
CA ILE A 263 4.19 -13.68 21.36
C ILE A 263 2.85 -14.28 20.92
N CYS A 264 2.62 -14.33 19.62
CA CYS A 264 1.41 -14.88 19.03
C CYS A 264 1.62 -16.35 18.62
N VAL A 265 0.69 -17.22 18.98
CA VAL A 265 0.67 -18.65 18.61
C VAL A 265 -0.53 -18.89 17.71
N VAL A 266 -0.27 -19.30 16.47
CA VAL A 266 -1.31 -19.48 15.45
C VAL A 266 -1.15 -20.83 14.76
N PHE A 267 -2.26 -21.54 14.65
CA PHE A 267 -2.37 -22.73 13.83
C PHE A 267 -2.95 -22.36 12.47
N VAL A 268 -2.29 -22.75 11.40
CA VAL A 268 -2.66 -22.40 10.03
C VAL A 268 -2.86 -23.67 9.22
N ASN A 269 -3.94 -23.70 8.43
CA ASN A 269 -4.22 -24.74 7.46
C ASN A 269 -4.80 -24.12 6.17
N GLU A 270 -5.32 -24.94 5.26
CA GLU A 270 -5.93 -24.47 4.00
C GLU A 270 -7.24 -23.68 4.23
N ASP A 271 -7.96 -23.95 5.32
CA ASP A 271 -9.24 -23.31 5.64
C ASP A 271 -9.06 -21.94 6.31
N GLY A 272 -7.96 -21.73 7.03
CA GLY A 272 -7.67 -20.45 7.65
C GLY A 272 -6.73 -20.50 8.84
N TRP A 273 -6.88 -19.49 9.71
CA TRP A 273 -6.01 -19.24 10.85
C TRP A 273 -6.81 -19.40 12.15
N TYR A 274 -6.26 -20.19 13.06
CA TYR A 274 -6.77 -20.35 14.41
C TYR A 274 -5.76 -19.77 15.40
N VAL A 275 -6.10 -18.61 15.96
CA VAL A 275 -5.26 -17.93 16.97
C VAL A 275 -5.48 -18.60 18.31
N GLU A 276 -4.56 -19.46 18.69
CA GLU A 276 -4.62 -20.24 19.93
C GLU A 276 -4.38 -19.35 21.14
N ASN A 277 -3.31 -18.57 21.12
CA ASN A 277 -2.90 -17.81 22.28
C ASN A 277 -2.03 -16.60 21.91
N ILE A 278 -2.15 -15.54 22.69
CA ILE A 278 -1.24 -14.39 22.61
C ILE A 278 -0.69 -14.12 24.01
N VAL A 279 0.60 -14.40 24.19
CA VAL A 279 1.31 -14.15 25.44
C VAL A 279 1.98 -12.79 25.34
N TYR A 280 1.56 -11.85 26.19
CA TYR A 280 2.08 -10.48 26.13
C TYR A 280 2.44 -9.95 27.52
N GLY A 281 3.35 -8.98 27.55
CA GLY A 281 3.76 -8.35 28.79
C GLY A 281 5.02 -7.51 28.63
N ARG A 282 5.49 -6.98 29.77
CA ARG A 282 6.77 -6.30 29.86
C ARG A 282 7.72 -7.17 30.65
N TRP A 283 8.81 -7.54 30.01
CA TRP A 283 9.77 -8.49 30.52
C TRP A 283 11.19 -7.98 30.28
N THR A 284 12.13 -8.44 31.09
CA THR A 284 13.55 -8.27 30.79
C THR A 284 13.94 -9.12 29.57
N VAL A 285 15.15 -8.91 29.06
CA VAL A 285 15.70 -9.72 27.95
C VAL A 285 15.68 -11.21 28.29
N GLU A 286 16.09 -11.58 29.50
CA GLU A 286 16.13 -12.96 29.99
C GLU A 286 14.73 -13.56 30.14
N GLU A 287 13.80 -12.79 30.71
CA GLU A 287 12.41 -13.20 30.88
C GLU A 287 11.73 -13.39 29.51
N THR A 288 11.96 -12.50 28.54
CA THR A 288 11.45 -12.63 27.18
C THR A 288 12.00 -13.89 26.51
N ALA A 289 13.31 -14.13 26.59
CA ALA A 289 13.91 -15.37 26.07
C ALA A 289 13.28 -16.61 26.72
N GLN A 290 13.04 -16.57 28.03
CA GLN A 290 12.41 -17.65 28.75
C GLN A 290 10.96 -17.89 28.32
N LYS A 291 10.18 -16.82 28.08
CA LYS A 291 8.80 -16.91 27.58
C LYS A 291 8.75 -17.50 26.17
N ILE A 292 9.60 -17.03 25.26
CA ILE A 292 9.70 -17.58 23.90
C ILE A 292 10.04 -19.07 23.98
N PHE A 293 11.08 -19.44 24.72
CA PHE A 293 11.50 -20.84 24.86
C PHE A 293 10.38 -21.73 25.42
N GLN A 294 9.65 -21.24 26.42
CA GLN A 294 8.53 -21.98 27.02
C GLN A 294 7.39 -22.19 26.01
N VAL A 295 6.99 -21.14 25.28
CA VAL A 295 5.97 -21.23 24.24
C VAL A 295 6.38 -22.26 23.17
N VAL A 296 7.62 -22.21 22.69
CA VAL A 296 8.08 -23.16 21.68
C VAL A 296 8.10 -24.60 22.20
N LYS A 297 8.45 -24.79 23.47
CA LYS A 297 8.41 -26.12 24.11
C LYS A 297 6.99 -26.67 24.21
N ASP A 298 6.03 -25.81 24.52
CA ASP A 298 4.62 -26.19 24.73
C ASP A 298 3.90 -26.47 23.41
N TYR A 299 4.13 -25.64 22.38
CA TYR A 299 3.41 -25.72 21.11
C TYR A 299 4.17 -26.40 19.98
N LYS A 300 5.50 -26.54 20.08
CA LYS A 300 6.39 -27.15 19.07
C LYS A 300 6.11 -26.63 17.64
N PRO A 301 6.21 -25.31 17.42
CA PRO A 301 5.95 -24.71 16.12
C PRO A 301 6.94 -25.19 15.06
N LEU A 302 6.47 -25.18 13.80
CA LEU A 302 7.29 -25.43 12.62
C LEU A 302 8.35 -24.32 12.46
N CYS A 303 7.96 -23.07 12.71
CA CYS A 303 8.84 -21.90 12.63
C CYS A 303 8.48 -20.84 13.68
N VAL A 304 9.50 -20.15 14.19
CA VAL A 304 9.37 -18.98 15.07
C VAL A 304 9.90 -17.75 14.34
N GLY A 305 9.02 -16.81 14.00
CA GLY A 305 9.42 -15.52 13.46
C GLY A 305 9.69 -14.51 14.57
N ILE A 306 10.82 -13.82 14.50
CA ILE A 306 11.12 -12.70 15.39
C ILE A 306 11.48 -11.47 14.55
N GLU A 307 10.87 -10.33 14.86
CA GLU A 307 11.18 -9.07 14.20
C GLU A 307 12.68 -8.73 14.29
N ARG A 308 13.30 -8.42 13.14
CA ARG A 308 14.67 -7.95 13.08
C ARG A 308 14.79 -6.51 13.58
N CYS A 309 15.04 -6.37 14.88
CA CYS A 309 15.29 -5.09 15.55
C CYS A 309 16.50 -5.14 16.50
N ILE A 310 16.81 -4.02 17.18
CA ILE A 310 17.89 -4.00 18.20
C ILE A 310 17.57 -4.98 19.34
N SER A 311 16.31 -5.08 19.73
CA SER A 311 15.84 -5.99 20.78
C SER A 311 16.04 -7.47 20.42
N TYR A 312 15.92 -7.83 19.14
CA TYR A 312 16.24 -9.18 18.66
C TYR A 312 17.70 -9.57 18.97
N GLN A 313 18.65 -8.67 18.70
CA GLN A 313 20.06 -8.93 18.99
C GLN A 313 20.34 -9.16 20.49
N ALA A 314 19.53 -8.57 21.37
CA ALA A 314 19.65 -8.75 22.82
C ALA A 314 19.06 -10.10 23.30
N VAL A 315 17.93 -10.53 22.75
CA VAL A 315 17.23 -11.76 23.17
C VAL A 315 17.87 -13.03 22.62
N MET A 316 18.51 -12.96 21.45
CA MET A 316 19.09 -14.14 20.80
C MET A 316 20.17 -14.86 21.64
N PRO A 317 21.16 -14.19 22.26
CA PRO A 317 22.17 -14.86 23.07
C PRO A 317 21.60 -15.69 24.24
N PRO A 318 20.72 -15.16 25.13
CA PRO A 318 20.13 -15.97 26.20
C PRO A 318 19.21 -17.07 25.66
N LEU A 319 18.48 -16.84 24.57
CA LEU A 319 17.64 -17.87 23.94
C LEU A 319 18.47 -19.05 23.40
N LEU A 320 19.58 -18.77 22.71
CA LEU A 320 20.52 -19.79 22.22
C LEU A 320 21.19 -20.56 23.37
N ASP A 321 21.46 -19.89 24.49
CA ASP A 321 21.99 -20.56 25.68
C ASP A 321 20.96 -21.52 26.29
N MET A 322 19.68 -21.12 26.36
CA MET A 322 18.59 -21.99 26.79
C MET A 322 18.42 -23.21 25.89
N MET A 323 18.47 -23.04 24.56
CA MET A 323 18.45 -24.15 23.60
C MET A 323 19.56 -25.16 23.87
N ARG A 324 20.80 -24.66 24.05
CA ARG A 324 21.98 -25.49 24.35
C ARG A 324 21.85 -26.24 25.66
N ARG A 325 21.44 -25.56 26.75
CA ARG A 325 21.29 -26.18 28.08
C ARG A 325 20.22 -27.26 28.13
N ASN A 326 19.15 -27.10 27.37
CA ASN A 326 18.02 -28.03 27.34
C ASN A 326 18.12 -29.07 26.22
N ASN A 327 19.15 -29.00 25.38
CA ASN A 327 19.30 -29.80 24.16
C ASN A 327 18.03 -29.79 23.28
N PHE A 328 17.42 -28.61 23.15
CA PHE A 328 16.18 -28.40 22.40
C PHE A 328 16.36 -27.20 21.48
N PHE A 329 16.54 -27.47 20.19
CA PHE A 329 16.80 -26.47 19.17
C PHE A 329 15.58 -26.32 18.27
N PHE A 330 15.31 -25.10 17.83
CA PHE A 330 14.22 -24.78 16.93
C PHE A 330 14.65 -23.69 15.95
N HIS A 331 13.96 -23.63 14.82
CA HIS A 331 14.26 -22.66 13.76
C HIS A 331 13.68 -21.28 14.11
N ILE A 332 14.49 -20.25 13.91
CA ILE A 332 14.10 -18.85 14.06
C ILE A 332 14.29 -18.16 12.71
N GLU A 333 13.25 -17.52 12.23
CA GLU A 333 13.24 -16.73 11.00
C GLU A 333 13.19 -15.24 11.34
N GLU A 334 14.03 -14.44 10.67
CA GLU A 334 14.08 -13.00 10.86
C GLU A 334 12.97 -12.33 10.04
N LEU A 335 12.04 -11.66 10.72
CA LEU A 335 10.94 -10.95 10.10
C LEU A 335 11.38 -9.53 9.73
N LEU A 336 11.05 -9.09 8.51
CA LEU A 336 11.47 -7.80 7.96
C LEU A 336 10.30 -6.84 7.79
N HIS A 337 10.60 -5.56 8.00
CA HIS A 337 9.79 -4.45 7.54
C HIS A 337 10.20 -4.12 6.10
N ASN A 338 9.46 -4.59 5.10
CA ASN A 338 9.77 -4.41 3.68
C ASN A 338 9.61 -2.95 3.17
N ASN A 339 10.07 -1.94 3.93
CA ASN A 339 9.80 -0.50 3.74
C ASN A 339 8.30 -0.13 3.69
N VAL A 340 7.45 -1.04 4.16
CA VAL A 340 5.99 -0.84 4.30
C VAL A 340 5.70 -0.22 5.66
N LYS A 341 4.79 0.75 5.74
CA LYS A 341 4.39 1.36 7.01
C LYS A 341 3.63 0.33 7.86
N LYS A 342 3.80 0.37 9.19
CA LYS A 342 3.13 -0.54 10.15
C LYS A 342 1.63 -0.72 9.88
N ILE A 343 0.93 0.40 9.68
CA ILE A 343 -0.51 0.42 9.40
C ILE A 343 -0.86 -0.38 8.14
N ASP A 344 -0.08 -0.23 7.07
CA ASP A 344 -0.31 -0.93 5.81
C ASP A 344 -0.10 -2.44 5.98
N ARG A 345 0.99 -2.83 6.65
CA ARG A 345 1.31 -4.24 6.93
C ARG A 345 0.16 -4.93 7.67
N VAL A 346 -0.28 -4.34 8.77
CA VAL A 346 -1.35 -4.93 9.60
C VAL A 346 -2.65 -5.06 8.81
N ILE A 347 -3.01 -4.02 8.04
CA ILE A 347 -4.22 -4.03 7.21
C ILE A 347 -4.15 -5.14 6.16
N TRP A 348 -3.05 -5.24 5.42
CA TRP A 348 -2.88 -6.24 4.36
C TRP A 348 -2.87 -7.67 4.91
N ALA A 349 -2.25 -7.88 6.07
CA ALA A 349 -2.21 -9.19 6.70
C ALA A 349 -3.57 -9.60 7.30
N LEU A 350 -4.28 -8.71 8.01
CA LEU A 350 -5.36 -9.14 8.89
C LEU A 350 -6.76 -8.76 8.41
N GLN A 351 -6.94 -7.62 7.75
CA GLN A 351 -8.28 -7.06 7.51
C GLN A 351 -9.16 -8.01 6.69
N GLY A 352 -8.68 -8.45 5.52
CA GLY A 352 -9.44 -9.34 4.64
C GLY A 352 -9.69 -10.71 5.28
N ARG A 353 -8.76 -11.19 6.13
CA ARG A 353 -8.90 -12.47 6.82
C ARG A 353 -9.97 -12.43 7.92
N PHE A 354 -10.04 -11.34 8.70
CA PHE A 354 -11.13 -11.14 9.65
C PHE A 354 -12.47 -10.94 8.93
N GLU A 355 -12.52 -10.09 7.91
CA GLU A 355 -13.76 -9.78 7.17
C GLU A 355 -14.41 -11.02 6.56
N ASN A 356 -13.61 -11.94 6.00
CA ASN A 356 -14.10 -13.19 5.44
C ASN A 356 -14.24 -14.33 6.47
N GLY A 357 -13.89 -14.07 7.74
CA GLY A 357 -13.93 -15.06 8.81
C GLY A 357 -12.95 -16.22 8.63
N ILE A 358 -11.81 -15.96 7.98
CA ILE A 358 -10.67 -16.88 7.82
C ILE A 358 -9.87 -16.96 9.13
N ILE A 359 -9.86 -15.89 9.93
CA ILE A 359 -9.29 -15.90 11.28
C ILE A 359 -10.39 -16.25 12.29
N THR A 360 -10.09 -17.23 13.15
CA THR A 360 -10.86 -17.57 14.34
C THR A 360 -9.98 -17.44 15.58
N LEU A 361 -10.57 -17.02 16.70
CA LEU A 361 -9.86 -16.81 17.96
C LEU A 361 -10.26 -17.88 18.99
N ASN A 362 -9.29 -18.48 19.66
CA ASN A 362 -9.55 -19.20 20.90
C ASN A 362 -9.90 -18.21 22.04
N LYS A 363 -10.62 -18.70 23.05
CA LYS A 363 -10.91 -17.93 24.26
C LYS A 363 -9.73 -17.97 25.22
N GLY A 364 -9.29 -16.81 25.69
CA GLY A 364 -8.20 -16.64 26.63
C GLY A 364 -8.16 -15.24 27.24
N ALA A 365 -7.36 -15.09 28.29
CA ALA A 365 -7.23 -13.81 29.01
C ALA A 365 -6.72 -12.66 28.12
N TRP A 366 -6.09 -12.99 26.99
CA TRP A 366 -5.57 -12.05 26.01
C TRP A 366 -6.64 -11.41 25.11
N ASN A 367 -7.84 -12.02 24.96
CA ASN A 367 -8.81 -11.55 23.98
C ASN A 367 -9.25 -10.10 24.25
N SER A 368 -9.57 -9.74 25.50
CA SER A 368 -10.03 -8.38 25.83
C SER A 368 -9.00 -7.33 25.40
N ARG A 369 -7.72 -7.60 25.66
CA ARG A 369 -6.63 -6.72 25.25
C ARG A 369 -6.48 -6.68 23.74
N PHE A 370 -6.42 -7.84 23.09
CA PHE A 370 -6.27 -7.93 21.64
C PHE A 370 -7.42 -7.24 20.89
N LEU A 371 -8.66 -7.42 21.33
CA LEU A 371 -9.83 -6.80 20.71
C LEU A 371 -9.84 -5.28 20.90
N ASP A 372 -9.46 -4.78 22.07
CA ASP A 372 -9.27 -3.34 22.31
C ASP A 372 -8.25 -2.74 21.32
N GLU A 373 -7.12 -3.41 21.13
CA GLU A 373 -6.09 -2.99 20.16
C GLU A 373 -6.59 -3.11 18.71
N LEU A 374 -7.30 -4.20 18.38
CA LEU A 374 -7.81 -4.48 17.03
C LEU A 374 -8.86 -3.44 16.59
N PHE A 375 -9.83 -3.12 17.44
CA PHE A 375 -10.92 -2.20 17.11
C PHE A 375 -10.50 -0.73 17.15
N GLN A 376 -9.51 -0.38 17.98
CA GLN A 376 -8.98 0.97 18.02
C GLN A 376 -7.92 1.22 16.95
N PHE A 377 -7.42 0.17 16.27
CA PHE A 377 -6.42 0.33 15.21
C PHE A 377 -6.93 1.24 14.07
N PRO A 378 -6.14 2.23 13.59
CA PRO A 378 -4.72 2.52 13.89
C PRO A 378 -4.53 3.72 14.84
N ASP A 379 -5.34 3.87 15.88
CA ASP A 379 -5.25 4.99 16.83
C ASP A 379 -3.84 5.07 17.44
N ILE A 380 -3.22 6.26 17.33
CA ILE A 380 -1.87 6.56 17.79
C ILE A 380 -1.79 6.50 19.33
N LEU A 381 -2.93 6.59 20.03
CA LEU A 381 -3.01 6.57 21.49
C LEU A 381 -3.10 5.16 22.09
N THR A 382 -3.38 4.16 21.25
CA THR A 382 -3.57 2.76 21.64
C THR A 382 -2.35 1.95 21.21
N HIS A 383 -1.92 1.01 22.07
CA HIS A 383 -0.86 0.09 21.68
C HIS A 383 -1.41 -0.91 20.66
N ASP A 384 -0.55 -1.38 19.77
CA ASP A 384 -0.91 -2.29 18.68
C ASP A 384 0.03 -3.51 18.64
N ASP A 385 0.72 -3.79 19.76
CA ASP A 385 1.74 -4.84 19.88
C ASP A 385 1.17 -6.24 19.58
N LEU A 386 -0.04 -6.55 20.09
CA LEU A 386 -0.63 -7.88 19.88
C LEU A 386 -1.09 -8.04 18.42
N VAL A 387 -1.71 -6.99 17.87
CA VAL A 387 -2.17 -6.96 16.48
C VAL A 387 -0.99 -7.06 15.52
N ASP A 388 0.13 -6.39 15.81
CA ASP A 388 1.32 -6.44 14.98
C ASP A 388 2.01 -7.80 15.02
N SER A 389 2.11 -8.42 16.21
CA SER A 389 2.62 -9.79 16.35
C SER A 389 1.81 -10.81 15.55
N LEU A 390 0.48 -10.66 15.49
CA LEU A 390 -0.37 -11.52 14.67
C LEU A 390 -0.16 -11.25 13.16
N ALA A 391 0.02 -9.99 12.76
CA ALA A 391 0.26 -9.63 11.35
C ALA A 391 1.54 -10.26 10.79
N TYR A 392 2.56 -10.47 11.62
CA TYR A 392 3.80 -11.14 11.21
C TYR A 392 3.64 -12.60 10.81
N ILE A 393 2.56 -13.28 11.24
CA ILE A 393 2.28 -14.66 10.82
C ILE A 393 2.13 -14.75 9.29
N ASP A 394 1.70 -13.67 8.61
CA ASP A 394 1.56 -13.63 7.15
C ASP A 394 2.89 -13.84 6.41
N GLN A 395 4.02 -13.47 7.03
CA GLN A 395 5.35 -13.69 6.45
C GLN A 395 5.81 -15.14 6.61
N LEU A 396 5.37 -15.82 7.68
CA LEU A 396 5.77 -17.18 8.04
C LEU A 396 4.91 -18.24 7.36
N ALA A 397 3.59 -18.02 7.37
CA ALA A 397 2.60 -18.99 6.92
C ALA A 397 2.46 -18.98 5.40
N LYS A 398 3.45 -19.56 4.70
CA LYS A 398 3.34 -19.89 3.28
C LYS A 398 2.64 -21.24 3.15
N VAL A 399 1.30 -21.22 3.17
CA VAL A 399 0.51 -22.43 2.89
C VAL A 399 0.80 -22.85 1.46
N THR A 400 1.47 -23.98 1.29
CA THR A 400 1.56 -24.67 0.02
C THR A 400 0.17 -25.20 -0.28
N TYR A 401 -0.57 -24.54 -1.18
CA TYR A 401 -1.82 -25.10 -1.70
C TYR A 401 -1.49 -26.48 -2.26
N SER A 402 -1.99 -27.54 -1.62
CA SER A 402 -1.83 -28.90 -2.11
C SER A 402 -2.80 -29.13 -3.26
N GLY A 403 -2.51 -28.47 -4.38
CA GLY A 403 -3.26 -28.57 -5.62
C GLY A 403 -2.31 -28.60 -6.79
N ASN A 404 -2.07 -29.80 -7.32
CA ASN A 404 -1.33 -30.10 -8.56
C ASN A 404 0.20 -30.08 -8.47
N TYR A 405 0.79 -30.87 -7.57
CA TYR A 405 1.90 -31.70 -8.02
C TYR A 405 1.34 -33.08 -8.27
N GLU A 406 1.54 -33.54 -9.49
CA GLU A 406 1.17 -34.87 -9.98
C GLU A 406 1.39 -35.93 -8.90
N GLU A 407 0.50 -36.93 -8.86
CA GLU A 407 0.79 -38.26 -8.35
C GLU A 407 2.10 -38.74 -9.00
N LEU A 408 3.24 -38.32 -8.44
CA LEU A 408 4.54 -38.89 -8.72
C LEU A 408 4.49 -40.24 -8.02
N SER A 409 4.00 -41.21 -8.79
CA SER A 409 4.26 -42.65 -8.74
C SER A 409 4.76 -43.18 -7.41
N ASP A 410 3.99 -44.09 -6.82
CA ASP A 410 4.42 -44.99 -5.74
C ASP A 410 5.94 -45.18 -5.72
N PHE A 411 6.60 -44.60 -4.73
CA PHE A 411 8.04 -44.70 -4.58
C PHE A 411 8.39 -46.15 -4.19
N GLU A 412 8.71 -46.98 -5.19
CA GLU A 412 9.28 -48.30 -4.95
C GLU A 412 10.80 -48.18 -4.73
N ILE A 413 11.26 -48.60 -3.54
CA ILE A 413 12.68 -48.70 -3.24
C ILE A 413 13.26 -49.85 -4.07
N ILE A 414 14.06 -49.53 -5.09
CA ILE A 414 14.72 -50.53 -5.93
C ILE A 414 15.99 -51.09 -5.24
N ASP A 415 16.67 -50.30 -4.39
CA ASP A 415 17.87 -50.73 -3.65
C ASP A 415 17.99 -50.01 -2.29
N SER A 416 18.07 -50.78 -1.20
CA SER A 416 18.14 -50.29 0.18
C SER A 416 19.48 -49.69 0.58
N VAL A 417 20.52 -49.75 -0.27
CA VAL A 417 21.86 -49.24 0.05
C VAL A 417 22.26 -48.07 -0.84
N ALA A 418 21.91 -48.08 -2.13
CA ALA A 418 22.39 -47.08 -3.08
C ALA A 418 21.38 -46.00 -3.49
N GLY A 419 20.08 -46.16 -3.18
CA GLY A 419 19.00 -45.18 -3.33
C GLY A 419 19.07 -44.25 -4.55
N TYR A 420 18.32 -44.54 -5.61
CA TYR A 420 17.94 -43.55 -6.62
C TYR A 420 16.46 -43.23 -6.52
#